data_AF-A0A2M6X049-F1
#
_entry.id   AF-A0A2M6X049-F1
#
_cell.length_a   1.000
_cell.length_b   1.000
_cell.length_c   1.000
_cell.angle_alpha   90.00
_cell.angle_beta   90.00
_cell.angle_gamma   90.00
#
_symmetry.space_group_name_H-M   'P 1'
#
loop_
_entity.id
_entity.type
_entity.pdbx_description
1 polymer ?
#
loop_
_entity_poly.entity_id
_entity_poly.type
_entity_poly.pdbx_seq_one_letter_code
_entity_poly.pdbx_strand_id
1 'polypeptide(L)'
;MTVSHNAAGSPATISVSGKGTAPVLALSATSLIFSDAQVNTSGTRTLTISNAGDADLHIAGIASSDTSFTASPPSFTVNPNNSQAVTVTFRPLAIGPKSGALTIAHDAAGSPST
;
A
#
# COMPACT_ATOMS: atom_id res chain seq x y z
N MET A 1 24.78 -17.46 -20.51
CA MET A 1 25.78 -16.63 -21.21
C MET A 1 26.81 -17.53 -21.84
N THR A 2 27.24 -17.29 -23.08
CA THR A 2 28.26 -18.12 -23.76
C THR A 2 29.48 -17.28 -24.13
N VAL A 3 30.66 -17.80 -23.86
CA VAL A 3 31.93 -17.17 -24.24
C VAL A 3 32.60 -18.04 -25.30
N SER A 4 32.56 -17.55 -26.53
CA SER A 4 33.26 -18.18 -27.64
C SER A 4 34.76 -17.96 -27.49
N HIS A 5 35.53 -19.04 -27.66
CA HIS A 5 36.99 -19.01 -27.66
C HIS A 5 37.53 -20.03 -28.67
N ASN A 6 38.84 -20.02 -28.93
CA ASN A 6 39.46 -20.83 -29.98
C ASN A 6 40.20 -22.09 -29.47
N ALA A 7 40.00 -22.48 -28.21
CA ALA A 7 40.51 -23.73 -27.66
C ALA A 7 39.49 -24.89 -27.81
N ALA A 8 39.96 -26.13 -27.67
CA ALA A 8 39.08 -27.31 -27.66
C ALA A 8 38.09 -27.25 -26.48
N GLY A 9 36.81 -27.56 -26.73
CA GLY A 9 35.73 -27.40 -25.74
C GLY A 9 34.97 -26.07 -25.83
N SER A 10 35.22 -25.27 -26.87
CA SER A 10 34.43 -24.07 -27.19
C SER A 10 33.08 -24.39 -27.84
N PRO A 11 32.02 -23.59 -27.57
CA PRO A 11 31.99 -22.46 -26.64
C PRO A 11 31.86 -22.89 -25.17
N ALA A 12 32.42 -22.09 -24.27
CA ALA A 12 32.17 -22.25 -22.84
C ALA A 12 30.82 -21.62 -22.48
N THR A 13 30.00 -22.35 -21.73
CA THR A 13 28.70 -21.88 -21.26
C THR A 13 28.75 -21.57 -19.76
N ILE A 14 28.30 -20.38 -19.38
CA ILE A 14 28.06 -19.99 -17.98
C ILE A 14 26.55 -19.87 -17.78
N SER A 15 26.01 -20.66 -16.85
CA SER A 15 24.62 -20.55 -16.42
C SER A 15 24.46 -19.32 -15.52
N VAL A 16 23.47 -18.49 -15.83
CA VAL A 16 23.09 -17.33 -15.02
C VAL A 16 21.60 -17.41 -14.75
N SER A 17 21.18 -17.08 -13.54
CA SER A 17 19.78 -17.04 -13.12
C SER A 17 19.53 -15.86 -12.20
N GLY A 18 18.28 -15.40 -12.17
CA GLY A 18 17.80 -14.35 -11.27
C GLY A 18 16.28 -14.42 -11.17
N LYS A 19 15.72 -13.87 -10.09
CA LYS A 19 14.28 -13.73 -9.88
C LYS A 19 14.00 -12.26 -9.57
N GLY A 20 13.08 -11.65 -10.33
CA GLY A 20 12.54 -10.34 -9.96
C GLY A 20 11.52 -10.47 -8.82
N THR A 21 11.47 -9.48 -7.94
CA THR A 21 10.50 -9.40 -6.84
C THR A 21 9.69 -8.11 -6.94
N ALA A 22 8.48 -8.11 -6.39
CA ALA A 22 7.60 -6.94 -6.38
C ALA A 22 6.65 -6.96 -5.17
N PRO A 23 6.31 -5.79 -4.59
CA PRO A 23 5.27 -5.71 -3.59
C PRO A 23 3.88 -5.81 -4.23
N VAL A 24 2.89 -6.28 -3.46
CA VAL A 24 1.48 -6.35 -3.90
C VAL A 24 0.60 -5.80 -2.79
N LEU A 25 -0.09 -4.69 -3.06
CA LEU A 25 -1.03 -4.08 -2.12
C LEU A 25 -2.32 -4.91 -2.03
N ALA A 26 -2.76 -5.20 -0.80
CA ALA A 26 -4.11 -5.68 -0.53
C ALA A 26 -4.72 -4.93 0.67
N LEU A 27 -5.96 -4.44 0.48
CA LEU A 27 -6.72 -3.69 1.47
C LEU A 27 -7.82 -4.57 2.07
N SER A 28 -8.07 -4.47 3.38
CA SER A 28 -9.15 -5.23 4.02
C SER A 28 -10.55 -4.78 3.62
N ALA A 29 -10.70 -3.55 3.13
CA ALA A 29 -11.95 -2.99 2.64
C ALA A 29 -11.67 -1.85 1.64
N THR A 30 -12.58 -1.66 0.68
CA THR A 30 -12.58 -0.53 -0.26
C THR A 30 -13.52 0.61 0.17
N SER A 31 -14.30 0.40 1.22
CA SER A 31 -15.18 1.42 1.81
C SER A 31 -15.24 1.26 3.32
N LEU A 32 -15.29 2.39 4.03
CA LEU A 32 -15.43 2.44 5.49
C LEU A 32 -16.66 3.25 5.84
N ILE A 33 -17.61 2.61 6.50
CA ILE A 33 -18.84 3.26 6.96
C ILE A 33 -18.70 3.59 8.44
N PHE A 34 -18.85 4.87 8.74
CA PHE A 34 -18.84 5.40 10.10
C PHE A 34 -20.28 5.58 10.59
N SER A 35 -20.49 5.42 11.89
CA SER A 35 -21.74 5.83 12.52
C SER A 35 -21.82 7.35 12.57
N ASP A 36 -23.02 7.89 12.75
CA ASP A 36 -23.23 9.31 12.95
C ASP A 36 -22.42 9.83 14.15
N ALA A 37 -21.74 10.96 13.94
CA ALA A 37 -20.95 11.64 14.96
C ALA A 37 -21.42 13.09 15.07
N GLN A 38 -21.53 13.59 16.30
CA GLN A 38 -21.80 15.00 16.55
C GLN A 38 -20.64 15.85 16.03
N VAL A 39 -20.93 17.10 15.63
CA VAL A 39 -19.88 18.06 15.26
C VAL A 39 -18.82 18.15 16.36
N ASN A 40 -17.55 18.09 15.94
CA ASN A 40 -16.34 18.04 16.78
C ASN A 40 -16.10 16.76 17.59
N THR A 41 -16.94 15.73 17.51
CA THR A 41 -16.63 14.40 18.08
C THR A 41 -16.00 13.48 17.05
N SER A 42 -15.32 12.43 17.49
CA SER A 42 -14.60 11.51 16.62
C SER A 42 -15.13 10.08 16.71
N GLY A 43 -15.24 9.42 15.56
CA GLY A 43 -15.38 7.97 15.43
C GLY A 43 -14.19 7.39 14.69
N THR A 44 -13.80 6.14 14.97
CA THR A 44 -12.66 5.48 14.33
C THR A 44 -13.06 4.16 13.68
N ARG A 45 -12.35 3.81 12.61
CA ARG A 45 -12.38 2.51 11.93
C ARG A 45 -10.96 2.09 11.61
N THR A 46 -10.73 0.79 11.55
CA THR A 46 -9.43 0.24 11.19
C THR A 46 -9.47 -0.28 9.76
N LEU A 47 -8.53 0.17 8.94
CA LEU A 47 -8.21 -0.37 7.62
C LEU A 47 -6.91 -1.17 7.74
N THR A 48 -6.91 -2.43 7.36
CA THR A 48 -5.69 -3.22 7.32
C THR A 48 -5.10 -3.18 5.92
N ILE A 49 -3.85 -2.75 5.82
CA ILE A 49 -3.05 -2.76 4.60
C ILE A 49 -2.08 -3.93 4.67
N SER A 50 -2.06 -4.77 3.65
CA SER A 50 -1.23 -5.97 3.59
C SER A 50 -0.37 -6.01 2.33
N ASN A 51 0.77 -6.67 2.44
CA ASN A 51 1.68 -6.91 1.34
C ASN A 51 1.67 -8.40 0.98
N ALA A 52 0.99 -8.75 -0.11
CA ALA A 52 0.93 -10.12 -0.63
C ALA A 52 2.07 -10.44 -1.62
N GLY A 53 3.02 -9.51 -1.79
CA GLY A 53 4.17 -9.63 -2.68
C GLY A 53 5.39 -10.23 -1.99
N ASP A 54 6.50 -10.24 -2.72
CA ASP A 54 7.79 -10.79 -2.27
C ASP A 54 8.92 -9.73 -2.20
N ALA A 55 8.56 -8.45 -2.27
CA ALA A 55 9.40 -7.30 -1.92
C ALA A 55 8.69 -6.39 -0.91
N ASP A 56 9.41 -5.53 -0.20
CA ASP A 56 8.84 -4.57 0.74
C ASP A 56 7.88 -3.59 0.03
N LEU A 57 6.71 -3.37 0.63
CA LEU A 57 5.71 -2.41 0.16
C LEU A 57 5.87 -1.10 0.94
N HIS A 58 6.20 -0.01 0.24
CA HIS A 58 6.36 1.30 0.84
C HIS A 58 5.09 2.13 0.64
N ILE A 59 4.44 2.51 1.75
CA ILE A 59 3.37 3.50 1.75
C ILE A 59 3.98 4.87 1.99
N ALA A 60 4.01 5.69 0.95
CA ALA A 60 4.58 7.04 0.98
C ALA A 60 3.66 8.07 1.66
N GLY A 61 2.35 7.84 1.61
CA GLY A 61 1.36 8.76 2.15
C GLY A 61 -0.07 8.26 2.04
N ILE A 62 -0.92 8.64 2.99
CA ILE A 62 -2.37 8.45 2.93
C ILE A 62 -3.01 9.83 3.08
N ALA A 63 -3.68 10.28 2.03
CA ALA A 63 -4.37 11.57 1.99
C ALA A 63 -5.89 11.37 1.91
N SER A 64 -6.67 12.30 2.46
CA SER A 64 -8.13 12.32 2.27
C SER A 64 -8.56 13.51 1.43
N SER A 65 -9.61 13.33 0.62
CA SER A 65 -10.26 14.42 -0.10
C SER A 65 -11.19 15.27 0.79
N ASP A 66 -11.56 14.79 1.97
CA ASP A 66 -12.38 15.53 2.95
C ASP A 66 -11.64 15.54 4.30
N THR A 67 -11.37 16.74 4.83
CA THR A 67 -10.61 16.95 6.07
C THR A 67 -11.30 16.42 7.32
N SER A 68 -12.57 16.04 7.21
CA SER A 68 -13.30 15.31 8.24
C SER A 68 -12.76 13.88 8.42
N PHE A 69 -11.99 13.34 7.47
CA PHE A 69 -11.36 12.04 7.57
C PHE A 69 -9.84 12.15 7.62
N THR A 70 -9.21 11.49 8.58
CA THR A 70 -7.75 11.42 8.72
C THR A 70 -7.30 9.98 8.91
N ALA A 71 -6.08 9.65 8.50
CA ALA A 71 -5.52 8.31 8.59
C ALA A 71 -4.18 8.34 9.33
N SER A 72 -3.95 7.35 10.21
CA SER A 72 -2.70 7.22 10.96
C SER A 72 -2.30 5.75 11.17
N PRO A 73 -1.02 5.38 10.98
CA PRO A 73 0.07 6.22 10.48
C PRO A 73 -0.12 6.60 9.00
N PRO A 74 0.38 7.77 8.55
CA PRO A 74 0.22 8.22 7.17
C PRO A 74 1.20 7.56 6.19
N SER A 75 2.33 7.04 6.68
CA SER A 75 3.38 6.41 5.89
C SER A 75 4.08 5.33 6.70
N PHE A 76 4.44 4.22 6.06
CA PHE A 76 5.08 3.06 6.69
C PHE A 76 5.51 2.05 5.63
N THR A 77 6.31 1.06 6.04
CA THR A 77 6.68 -0.09 5.19
C THR A 77 5.99 -1.35 5.69
N VAL A 78 5.49 -2.17 4.77
CA VAL A 78 4.94 -3.50 5.06
C VAL A 78 5.82 -4.55 4.42
N ASN A 79 6.49 -5.37 5.23
CA ASN A 79 7.32 -6.46 4.71
C ASN A 79 6.47 -7.52 3.96
N PRO A 80 7.08 -8.33 3.09
CA PRO A 80 6.40 -9.45 2.43
C PRO A 80 5.57 -10.30 3.40
N ASN A 81 4.35 -10.63 2.99
CA ASN A 81 3.37 -11.45 3.74
C ASN A 81 2.97 -10.89 5.12
N ASN A 82 3.24 -9.61 5.39
CA ASN A 82 2.80 -8.93 6.60
C ASN A 82 1.66 -7.94 6.34
N SER A 83 1.16 -7.36 7.42
CA SER A 83 0.10 -6.36 7.41
C SER A 83 0.31 -5.28 8.45
N GLN A 84 -0.16 -4.07 8.15
CA GLN A 84 -0.19 -2.92 9.03
C GLN A 84 -1.62 -2.41 9.18
N ALA A 85 -2.03 -2.14 10.43
CA ALA A 85 -3.29 -1.47 10.71
C ALA A 85 -3.15 0.04 10.56
N VAL A 86 -4.10 0.66 9.87
CA VAL A 86 -4.26 2.10 9.71
C VAL A 86 -5.58 2.50 10.38
N THR A 87 -5.51 3.39 11.36
CA THR A 87 -6.69 3.94 11.99
C THR A 87 -7.18 5.13 11.17
N VAL A 88 -8.39 5.02 10.63
CA VAL A 88 -9.10 6.10 9.96
C VAL A 88 -10.04 6.75 10.98
N THR A 89 -9.90 8.05 11.17
CA THR A 89 -10.69 8.85 12.12
C THR A 89 -11.64 9.75 11.34
N PHE A 90 -12.92 9.67 11.65
CA PHE A 90 -13.95 10.59 11.19
C PHE A 90 -14.26 11.61 12.29
N ARG A 91 -14.09 12.91 11.98
CA ARG A 91 -14.39 14.04 12.87
C ARG A 91 -15.06 15.17 12.07
N PRO A 92 -16.40 15.23 12.01
CA PRO A 92 -17.11 16.25 11.24
C PRO A 92 -16.97 17.64 11.89
N LEU A 93 -16.67 18.66 11.07
CA LEU A 93 -16.54 20.06 11.50
C LEU A 93 -17.81 20.90 11.27
N ALA A 94 -18.78 20.35 10.53
CA ALA A 94 -20.05 20.99 10.23
C ALA A 94 -21.14 19.93 10.12
N ILE A 95 -22.40 20.34 10.34
CA ILE A 95 -23.57 19.48 10.19
C ILE A 95 -23.74 18.98 8.75
N GLY A 96 -24.43 17.85 8.61
CA GLY A 96 -24.74 17.23 7.32
C GLY A 96 -23.84 16.04 6.96
N PRO A 97 -24.17 15.33 5.88
CA PRO A 97 -23.42 14.14 5.46
C PRO A 97 -21.99 14.52 5.04
N LYS A 98 -21.04 13.64 5.38
CA LYS A 98 -19.63 13.74 4.98
C LYS A 98 -19.24 12.52 4.17
N SER A 99 -18.52 12.75 3.07
CA SER A 99 -18.03 11.71 2.19
C SER A 99 -16.71 12.17 1.58
N GLY A 100 -15.74 11.25 1.53
CA GLY A 100 -14.44 11.49 0.95
C GLY A 100 -13.79 10.19 0.51
N ALA A 101 -12.75 10.31 -0.30
CA ALA A 101 -11.89 9.20 -0.69
C ALA A 101 -10.57 9.27 0.08
N LEU A 102 -9.97 8.11 0.35
CA LEU A 102 -8.60 8.02 0.86
C LEU A 102 -7.69 7.62 -0.28
N THR A 103 -6.70 8.45 -0.61
CA THR A 103 -5.70 8.14 -1.63
C THR A 103 -4.44 7.62 -0.93
N ILE A 104 -4.05 6.39 -1.27
CA ILE A 104 -2.89 5.69 -0.71
C ILE A 104 -1.79 5.66 -1.77
N ALA A 105 -0.73 6.43 -1.56
CA ALA A 105 0.44 6.45 -2.42
C ALA A 105 1.42 5.34 -2.02
N HIS A 106 1.79 4.47 -2.96
CA HIS A 106 2.70 3.33 -2.72
C HIS A 106 3.62 3.02 -3.91
N ASP A 107 4.49 2.01 -3.78
CA ASP A 107 5.44 1.57 -4.82
C ASP A 107 5.05 0.26 -5.53
N ALA A 108 3.99 -0.42 -5.09
CA ALA A 108 3.39 -1.52 -5.85
C ALA A 108 2.71 -1.06 -7.16
N ALA A 109 2.51 -1.99 -8.08
CA ALA A 109 1.77 -1.75 -9.32
C ALA A 109 0.36 -1.21 -9.03
N GLY A 110 -0.10 -0.26 -9.84
CA GLY A 110 -1.41 0.39 -9.67
C GLY A 110 -1.42 1.56 -8.68
N SER A 111 -0.27 2.06 -8.25
CA SER A 111 -0.18 3.26 -7.43
C SER A 111 -0.59 4.54 -8.18
N PRO A 112 -1.28 5.50 -7.54
CA PRO A 112 -1.88 5.39 -6.19
C PRO A 112 -3.22 4.63 -6.21
N SER A 113 -3.61 4.07 -5.06
CA SER A 113 -4.90 3.38 -4.87
C SER A 113 -5.91 4.25 -4.08
N THR A 114 -7.21 4.10 -4.37
CA THR A 114 -8.33 4.82 -3.71
C THR A 114 -9.42 3.89 -3.20
#